data_AF-A0A933D6G9-F1
#
_entry.id   AF-A0A933D6G9-F1
#
_cell.length_a   1.000
_cell.length_b   1.000
_cell.length_c   1.000
_cell.angle_alpha   90.00
_cell.angle_beta   90.00
_cell.angle_gamma   90.00
#
_symmetry.space_group_name_H-M   'P 1'
#
loop_
_entity.id
_entity.type
_entity.pdbx_description
1 polymer ?
#
loop_
_entity_poly.entity_id
_entity_poly.type
_entity_poly.pdbx_seq_one_letter_code
_entity_poly.pdbx_strand_id
1 'polypeptide(L)'
;MRLRKADAQIKSLSLKDAAGRVANVVLQLADDIGKIRKGRVEIDELPLQQDLANMAGTSRETISRMIHAYIREGHLELERGKLIINDYEKFKARYV
;
A
#
# COMPACT_ATOMS: atom_id res chain seq x y z
N MET A 1 -8.87 6.80 -33.94
CA MET A 1 -8.53 6.25 -32.61
C MET A 1 -7.07 6.57 -32.26
N ARG A 2 -6.79 7.67 -31.55
CA ARG A 2 -5.42 8.00 -31.12
C ARG A 2 -5.45 8.81 -29.82
N LEU A 3 -6.05 8.24 -28.77
CA LEU A 3 -6.14 8.88 -27.45
C LEU A 3 -6.27 7.86 -26.31
N ARG A 4 -5.52 6.75 -26.38
CA ARG A 4 -5.45 5.78 -25.27
C ARG A 4 -4.04 5.51 -24.73
N LYS A 5 -2.97 5.87 -25.47
CA LYS A 5 -1.60 5.60 -25.03
C LYS A 5 -0.98 6.73 -24.17
N ALA A 6 -1.43 7.98 -24.33
CA ALA A 6 -0.95 9.08 -23.48
C ALA A 6 -1.50 8.99 -22.04
N ASP A 7 -2.78 8.63 -21.91
CA ASP A 7 -3.45 8.45 -20.60
C ASP A 7 -2.76 7.38 -19.73
N ALA A 8 -2.33 6.28 -20.34
CA ALA A 8 -1.69 5.16 -19.64
C ALA A 8 -0.30 5.53 -19.08
N GLN A 9 0.46 6.38 -19.78
CA GLN A 9 1.78 6.82 -19.32
C GLN A 9 1.68 7.83 -18.18
N ILE A 10 0.73 8.77 -18.28
CA ILE A 10 0.46 9.75 -17.22
C ILE A 10 -0.09 9.04 -15.98
N LYS A 11 -1.03 8.10 -16.14
CA LYS A 11 -1.54 7.29 -15.02
C LYS A 11 -0.47 6.47 -14.34
N SER A 12 0.48 5.90 -15.08
CA SER A 12 1.54 5.08 -14.49
C SER A 12 2.49 5.91 -13.61
N LEU A 13 2.76 7.17 -13.96
CA LEU A 13 3.54 8.07 -13.11
C LEU A 13 2.78 8.44 -11.83
N SER A 14 1.53 8.89 -11.94
CA SER A 14 0.72 9.22 -10.76
C SER A 14 0.42 8.02 -9.87
N LEU A 15 0.26 6.83 -10.46
CA LEU A 15 0.11 5.58 -9.72
C LEU A 15 1.38 5.20 -8.97
N LYS A 16 2.57 5.35 -9.58
CA LYS A 16 3.83 5.14 -8.87
C LYS A 16 4.00 6.10 -7.69
N ASP A 17 3.65 7.37 -7.89
CA ASP A 17 3.74 8.38 -6.84
C ASP A 17 2.79 8.06 -5.67
N ALA A 18 1.54 7.72 -5.98
CA ALA A 18 0.57 7.28 -4.99
C ALA A 18 0.99 5.96 -4.31
N ALA A 19 1.48 4.98 -5.06
CA ALA A 19 1.93 3.70 -4.53
C ALA A 19 3.03 3.90 -3.48
N GLY A 20 4.06 4.68 -3.80
CA GLY A 20 5.15 5.00 -2.85
C GLY A 20 4.64 5.69 -1.58
N ARG A 21 3.70 6.63 -1.69
CA ARG A 21 3.09 7.29 -0.53
C ARG A 21 2.28 6.33 0.34
N VAL A 22 1.45 5.49 -0.28
CA VAL A 22 0.65 4.49 0.44
C VAL A 22 1.56 3.45 1.10
N ALA A 23 2.61 3.01 0.40
CA ALA A 23 3.58 2.07 0.95
C ALA A 23 4.30 2.65 2.16
N ASN A 24 4.73 3.92 2.11
CA ASN A 24 5.33 4.60 3.27
C ASN A 24 4.40 4.63 4.48
N VAL A 25 3.10 4.94 4.29
CA VAL A 25 2.14 4.94 5.40
C VAL A 25 1.93 3.55 5.97
N VAL A 26 1.81 2.53 5.11
CA VAL A 26 1.69 1.13 5.56
C VAL A 26 2.96 0.69 6.31
N LEU A 27 4.14 1.08 5.85
CA LEU A 27 5.41 0.82 6.54
C LEU A 27 5.51 1.54 7.88
N GLN A 28 5.01 2.78 7.97
CA GLN A 28 4.96 3.55 9.20
C GLN A 28 3.98 2.93 10.20
N LEU A 29 2.82 2.48 9.76
CA LEU A 29 1.87 1.73 10.61
C LEU A 29 2.45 0.41 11.07
N ALA A 30 3.17 -0.28 10.18
CA ALA A 30 3.89 -1.50 10.50
C ALA A 30 5.00 -1.27 11.54
N ASP A 31 5.60 -0.09 11.58
CA ASP A 31 6.60 0.30 12.58
C ASP A 31 5.96 0.73 13.91
N ASP A 32 4.86 1.49 13.85
CA ASP A 32 4.18 2.08 15.02
C ASP A 32 3.32 1.07 15.80
N ILE A 33 2.47 0.31 15.10
CA ILE A 33 1.53 -0.66 15.68
C ILE A 33 1.70 -2.08 15.15
N GLY A 34 2.55 -2.27 14.14
CA GLY A 34 2.79 -3.57 13.54
C GLY A 34 3.64 -4.47 14.43
N LYS A 35 3.29 -5.75 14.43
CA LYS A 35 4.04 -6.79 15.15
C LYS A 35 4.94 -7.52 14.17
N ILE A 36 6.24 -7.23 14.21
CA ILE A 36 7.24 -7.93 13.40
C ILE A 36 7.42 -9.35 13.93
N ARG A 37 7.19 -10.35 13.08
CA ARG A 37 7.38 -11.77 13.38
C ARG A 37 8.02 -12.48 12.19
N LYS A 38 9.25 -12.98 12.38
CA LYS A 38 10.00 -13.75 11.38
C LYS A 38 10.08 -13.06 10.00
N GLY A 39 10.27 -11.74 9.97
CA GLY A 39 10.34 -10.94 8.73
C GLY A 39 8.99 -10.53 8.13
N ARG A 40 7.88 -10.99 8.71
CA ARG A 40 6.52 -10.54 8.39
C ARG A 40 6.08 -9.47 9.38
N VAL A 41 5.19 -8.58 8.97
CA VAL A 41 4.57 -7.61 9.89
C VAL A 41 3.06 -7.80 9.92
N GLU A 42 2.52 -7.99 11.11
CA GLU A 42 1.09 -8.16 11.32
C GLU A 42 0.50 -6.90 11.99
N ILE A 43 -0.44 -6.23 11.32
CA ILE A 43 -1.19 -5.09 11.83
C ILE A 43 -2.58 -5.59 12.21
N ASP A 44 -2.82 -5.75 13.51
CA ASP A 44 -4.09 -6.26 14.06
C ASP A 44 -5.23 -5.24 13.90
N GLU A 45 -4.92 -3.97 14.17
CA GLU A 45 -5.85 -2.85 14.11
C GLU A 45 -5.57 -2.00 12.87
N LEU A 46 -6.01 -2.48 11.70
CA LEU A 46 -5.87 -1.69 10.49
C LEU A 46 -6.75 -0.43 10.58
N PRO A 47 -6.17 0.79 10.45
CA PRO A 47 -6.96 2.01 10.42
C PRO A 47 -7.93 2.01 9.25
N LEU A 48 -8.99 2.82 9.38
CA LEU A 48 -9.92 3.02 8.27
C LEU A 48 -9.17 3.52 7.04
N GLN A 49 -9.59 3.07 5.86
CA GLN A 49 -8.98 3.50 4.59
C GLN A 49 -8.99 5.02 4.40
N GLN A 50 -9.91 5.73 5.08
CA GLN A 50 -9.95 7.20 5.06
C GLN A 50 -8.84 7.83 5.90
N ASP A 51 -8.54 7.29 7.08
CA ASP A 51 -7.39 7.71 7.89
C ASP A 51 -6.07 7.43 7.18
N LEU A 52 -5.93 6.23 6.60
CA LEU A 52 -4.77 5.89 5.77
C LEU A 52 -4.61 6.87 4.60
N ALA A 53 -5.73 7.28 4.00
CA ALA A 53 -5.72 8.24 2.90
C ALA A 53 -5.27 9.63 3.36
N ASN A 54 -5.74 10.09 4.51
CA ASN A 54 -5.30 11.33 5.14
C ASN A 54 -3.79 11.28 5.45
N MET A 55 -3.30 10.18 6.02
CA MET A 55 -1.87 9.98 6.32
C MET A 55 -1.01 9.98 5.05
N ALA A 56 -1.50 9.37 3.96
CA ALA A 56 -0.77 9.28 2.70
C ALA A 56 -0.94 10.52 1.80
N GLY A 57 -1.77 11.49 2.23
CA GLY A 57 -2.15 12.65 1.41
C GLY A 57 -2.81 12.24 0.10
N THR A 58 -3.65 11.20 0.13
CA THR A 58 -4.33 10.64 -1.04
C THR A 58 -5.81 10.42 -0.76
N SER A 59 -6.54 9.85 -1.72
CA SER A 59 -7.96 9.53 -1.58
C SER A 59 -8.17 8.10 -1.08
N ARG A 60 -9.30 7.85 -0.39
CA ARG A 60 -9.70 6.50 0.05
C ARG A 60 -9.71 5.48 -1.09
N GLU A 61 -10.15 5.89 -2.28
CA GLU A 61 -10.16 5.05 -3.48
C GLU A 61 -8.75 4.64 -3.92
N THR A 62 -7.76 5.52 -3.75
CA THR A 62 -6.36 5.25 -4.07
C THR A 62 -5.79 4.24 -3.08
N ILE A 63 -6.01 4.42 -1.78
CA ILE A 63 -5.61 3.44 -0.76
C ILE A 63 -6.20 2.07 -1.07
N SER A 64 -7.51 2.00 -1.29
CA SER A 64 -8.21 0.75 -1.58
C SER A 64 -7.62 0.05 -2.82
N ARG A 65 -7.37 0.81 -3.90
CA ARG A 65 -6.72 0.28 -5.10
C ARG A 65 -5.30 -0.22 -4.84
N MET A 66 -4.50 0.52 -4.06
CA MET A 66 -3.12 0.17 -3.78
C MET A 66 -3.00 -1.04 -2.87
N ILE A 67 -3.77 -1.09 -1.78
CA ILE A 67 -3.87 -2.25 -0.89
C ILE A 67 -4.22 -3.50 -1.70
N HIS A 68 -5.26 -3.43 -2.54
CA HIS A 68 -5.61 -4.56 -3.41
C HIS A 68 -4.52 -4.89 -4.44
N ALA A 69 -3.81 -3.90 -4.98
CA ALA A 69 -2.68 -4.15 -5.88
C ALA A 69 -1.57 -4.92 -5.18
N TYR A 70 -1.17 -4.51 -3.98
CA TYR A 70 -0.15 -5.18 -3.18
C TYR A 70 -0.56 -6.59 -2.76
N ILE A 71 -1.85 -6.81 -2.47
CA ILE A 71 -2.37 -8.15 -2.21
C ILE A 71 -2.27 -9.03 -3.45
N ARG A 72 -2.63 -8.50 -4.63
CA ARG A 72 -2.49 -9.24 -5.89
C ARG A 72 -1.04 -9.51 -6.27
N GLU A 73 -0.11 -8.64 -5.90
CA GLU A 73 1.33 -8.85 -6.07
C GLU A 73 1.91 -9.80 -5.00
N GLY A 74 1.14 -10.19 -3.99
CA GLY A 74 1.57 -11.09 -2.91
C GLY A 74 2.43 -10.44 -1.83
N HIS A 75 2.53 -9.11 -1.83
CA HIS A 75 3.26 -8.34 -0.82
C HIS A 75 2.47 -8.20 0.49
N LEU A 76 1.15 -8.05 0.37
CA LEU A 76 0.22 -7.93 1.49
C LEU A 76 -0.78 -9.09 1.51
N GLU A 77 -1.27 -9.41 2.69
CA GLU A 77 -2.38 -10.34 2.91
C GLU A 77 -3.37 -9.70 3.88
N LEU A 78 -4.67 -9.89 3.63
CA LEU A 78 -5.73 -9.48 4.54
C LEU A 78 -6.32 -10.74 5.18
N GLU A 79 -6.13 -10.90 6.49
CA GLU A 79 -6.64 -12.05 7.23
C GLU A 79 -7.47 -11.58 8.43
N ARG A 80 -8.77 -11.93 8.45
CA ARG A 80 -9.70 -11.63 9.56
C ARG A 80 -9.68 -10.16 10.03
N GLY A 81 -9.50 -9.21 9.10
CA GLY A 81 -9.43 -7.77 9.41
C GLY A 81 -8.03 -7.25 9.75
N LYS A 82 -7.03 -8.14 9.79
CA LYS A 82 -5.62 -7.81 10.00
C LYS A 82 -4.92 -7.70 8.67
N LEU A 83 -3.98 -6.77 8.58
CA LEU A 83 -3.11 -6.62 7.42
C LEU A 83 -1.76 -7.26 7.72
N ILE A 84 -1.34 -8.20 6.89
CA ILE A 84 -0.09 -8.93 7.02
C ILE A 84 0.83 -8.52 5.87
N ILE A 85 1.99 -7.99 6.19
CA ILE A 85 3.07 -7.72 5.24
C ILE A 85 3.96 -8.95 5.19
N ASN A 86 4.02 -9.60 4.03
CA ASN A 86 4.74 -10.86 3.88
C ASN A 86 6.25 -10.73 3.93
N ASP A 87 6.75 -9.62 3.44
CA ASP A 87 8.18 -9.36 3.40
C ASP A 87 8.37 -7.85 3.52
N TYR A 88 8.56 -7.41 4.77
CA TYR A 88 8.63 -5.98 5.08
C TYR A 88 9.82 -5.32 4.39
N GLU A 89 10.98 -5.97 4.38
CA GLU A 89 12.19 -5.45 3.76
C GLU A 89 12.05 -5.37 2.24
N LYS A 90 11.51 -6.41 1.60
CA LYS A 90 11.27 -6.41 0.15
C LYS A 90 10.19 -5.41 -0.24
N PHE A 91 9.14 -5.26 0.57
CA PHE A 91 8.12 -4.24 0.35
C PHE A 91 8.72 -2.83 0.45
N LYS A 92 9.53 -2.57 1.47
CA LYS A 92 10.26 -1.31 1.62
C LYS A 92 11.15 -1.03 0.41
N ALA A 93 12.05 -1.95 0.04
CA ALA A 93 12.97 -1.77 -1.08
C ALA A 93 12.30 -1.63 -2.47
N ARG A 94 11.04 -2.05 -2.59
CA ARG A 94 10.27 -1.98 -3.85
C ARG A 94 9.60 -0.61 -4.04
N TYR A 95 9.18 0.03 -2.97
CA TYR A 95 8.33 1.23 -3.00
C TYR A 95 8.93 2.46 -2.29
N VAL A 96 10.07 2.30 -1.60
CA VAL A 96 10.88 3.34 -0.94
C VAL A 96 12.31 3.24 -1.46
#